data_AF-A8XQG0-F1
#
_entry.id   AF-A8XQG0-F1
#
_cell.length_a   1.000
_cell.length_b   1.000
_cell.length_c   1.000
_cell.angle_alpha   90.00
_cell.angle_beta   90.00
_cell.angle_gamma   90.00
#
_symmetry.space_group_name_H-M   'P 1'
#
loop_
_entity.id
_entity.type
_entity.pdbx_description
1 polymer ?
#
loop_
_entity_poly.entity_id
_entity_poly.type
_entity_poly.pdbx_seq_one_letter_code
_entity_poly.pdbx_strand_id
1 'polypeptide(L)'
;MEEEDICRTFGPLWTYFYRFVVEPIVRLSLDRMELKAIIWILFFDHAYNDISSKSTDLCWSIRKVIHRELRNYLIEKFSGDVETAENRFLNLLEIPMIVERGEQKFQEEVVLFQLNRVKVHEDFVKIMKKQRI
;
A
#
# COMPACT_ATOMS: atom_id res chain seq x y z
N MET A 1 -23.02 11.31 16.57
CA MET A 1 -22.78 12.21 15.45
C MET A 1 -23.96 12.06 14.53
N GLU A 2 -24.51 13.17 14.08
CA GLU A 2 -25.51 13.16 13.01
C GLU A 2 -24.85 12.76 11.69
N GLU A 3 -25.64 12.29 10.73
CA GLU A 3 -25.13 11.84 9.41
C GLU A 3 -24.35 12.95 8.69
N GLU A 4 -24.81 14.20 8.81
CA GLU A 4 -24.14 15.38 8.25
C GLU A 4 -22.75 15.60 8.86
N ASP A 5 -22.60 15.39 10.17
CA ASP A 5 -21.31 15.47 10.85
C ASP A 5 -20.36 14.35 10.39
N ILE A 6 -20.88 13.13 10.21
CA ILE A 6 -20.10 12.00 9.71
C ILE A 6 -19.57 12.30 8.31
N CYS A 7 -20.44 12.72 7.39
CA CYS A 7 -20.04 13.06 6.03
C CYS A 7 -19.07 14.23 5.98
N ARG A 8 -19.27 15.26 6.81
CA ARG A 8 -18.36 16.41 6.91
C ARG A 8 -16.99 16.01 7.44
N THR A 9 -16.92 15.12 8.44
CA THR A 9 -15.66 14.70 9.05
C THR A 9 -14.92 13.68 8.18
N PHE A 10 -15.57 12.64 7.67
CA PHE A 10 -14.90 11.51 7.00
C PHE A 10 -15.00 11.54 5.46
N GLY A 11 -15.94 12.28 4.90
CA GLY A 11 -16.16 12.37 3.45
C GLY A 11 -14.91 12.81 2.67
N PRO A 12 -14.12 13.80 3.11
CA PRO A 12 -12.86 14.16 2.46
C PRO A 12 -11.86 13.01 2.40
N LEU A 13 -11.67 12.28 3.51
CA LEU A 13 -10.80 11.11 3.56
C LEU A 13 -11.27 10.00 2.60
N TRP A 14 -12.56 9.65 2.62
CA TRP A 14 -13.09 8.61 1.73
C TRP A 14 -12.98 8.99 0.26
N THR A 15 -13.25 10.25 -0.07
CA THR A 15 -13.11 10.78 -1.43
C THR A 15 -11.66 10.70 -1.89
N TYR A 16 -10.72 11.09 -1.03
CA TYR A 16 -9.29 10.99 -1.32
C TYR A 16 -8.87 9.53 -1.51
N PHE A 17 -9.20 8.66 -0.54
CA PHE A 17 -8.83 7.25 -0.57
C PHE A 17 -9.35 6.55 -1.82
N TYR A 18 -10.62 6.80 -2.18
CA TYR A 18 -11.18 6.24 -3.40
C TYR A 18 -10.43 6.72 -4.65
N ARG A 19 -10.28 8.03 -4.82
CA ARG A 19 -9.72 8.63 -6.04
C ARG A 19 -8.23 8.35 -6.23
N PHE A 20 -7.46 8.38 -5.15
CA PHE A 20 -5.99 8.35 -5.22
C PHE A 20 -5.39 7.01 -4.83
N VAL A 21 -6.15 6.10 -4.20
CA VAL A 21 -5.66 4.77 -3.82
C VAL A 21 -6.46 3.68 -4.53
N VAL A 22 -7.77 3.61 -4.31
CA VAL A 22 -8.59 2.50 -4.81
C VAL A 22 -8.70 2.51 -6.33
N GLU A 23 -9.13 3.63 -6.91
CA GLU A 23 -9.40 3.74 -8.35
C GLU A 23 -8.15 3.43 -9.21
N PRO A 24 -6.95 3.99 -8.94
CA PRO A 24 -5.73 3.65 -9.69
C PRO A 24 -5.39 2.15 -9.65
N ILE A 25 -5.52 1.52 -8.48
CA ILE A 25 -5.21 0.08 -8.31
C ILE A 25 -6.24 -0.78 -9.05
N VAL A 26 -7.53 -0.44 -8.93
CA VAL A 26 -8.61 -1.18 -9.61
C VAL A 26 -8.49 -1.07 -11.13
N ARG A 27 -8.13 0.10 -11.66
CA ARG A 27 -7.91 0.31 -13.10
C ARG A 27 -6.82 -0.59 -13.67
N LEU A 28 -5.82 -0.96 -12.87
CA LEU A 28 -4.80 -1.92 -13.29
C LEU A 28 -5.35 -3.33 -13.54
N SER A 29 -6.57 -3.66 -13.08
CA SER A 29 -7.23 -4.94 -13.33
C SER A 29 -6.34 -6.13 -12.98
N LEU A 30 -5.85 -6.15 -11.75
CA LEU A 30 -4.91 -7.15 -11.26
C LEU A 30 -5.54 -8.55 -11.32
N ASP A 31 -4.80 -9.51 -11.86
CA ASP A 31 -5.15 -10.91 -11.66
C ASP A 31 -4.75 -11.40 -10.26
N ARG A 32 -5.09 -12.66 -9.97
CA ARG A 32 -4.84 -13.26 -8.66
C ARG A 32 -3.36 -13.39 -8.32
N MET A 33 -2.49 -13.59 -9.30
CA MET A 33 -1.06 -13.74 -9.09
C MET A 33 -0.39 -12.38 -8.87
N GLU A 34 -0.74 -11.40 -9.70
CA GLU A 34 -0.32 -10.01 -9.55
C GLU A 34 -0.74 -9.46 -8.18
N LEU A 35 -2.01 -9.66 -7.78
CA LEU A 35 -2.52 -9.23 -6.47
C LEU A 35 -1.75 -9.85 -5.31
N LYS A 36 -1.48 -11.16 -5.35
CA LYS A 36 -0.70 -11.84 -4.31
C LYS A 36 0.72 -11.27 -4.23
N ALA A 37 1.38 -11.07 -5.37
CA ALA A 37 2.72 -10.50 -5.40
C ALA A 37 2.75 -9.10 -4.77
N ILE A 38 1.78 -8.24 -5.08
CA ILE A 38 1.66 -6.91 -4.48
C ILE A 38 1.46 -6.99 -2.97
N ILE A 39 0.55 -7.84 -2.48
CA ILE A 39 0.33 -8.03 -1.04
C ILE A 39 1.64 -8.45 -0.35
N TRP A 40 2.39 -9.35 -0.97
CA TRP A 40 3.66 -9.83 -0.41
C TRP A 40 4.74 -8.75 -0.45
N ILE A 41 4.81 -7.93 -1.51
CA ILE A 41 5.73 -6.79 -1.60
C ILE A 41 5.46 -5.77 -0.50
N LEU A 42 4.18 -5.47 -0.23
CA LEU A 42 3.76 -4.58 0.86
C LEU A 42 4.08 -5.17 2.24
N PHE A 43 3.87 -6.48 2.41
CA PHE A 43 4.08 -7.17 3.66
C PHE A 43 5.57 -7.29 4.03
N PHE A 44 6.41 -7.72 3.09
CA PHE A 44 7.86 -7.83 3.26
C PHE A 44 8.59 -6.53 2.97
N ASP A 45 8.03 -5.41 3.40
CA ASP A 45 8.77 -4.17 3.41
C ASP A 45 9.92 -4.23 4.43
N HIS A 46 11.04 -3.64 4.07
CA HIS A 46 12.29 -3.66 4.82
C HIS A 46 12.54 -2.32 5.53
N ALA A 47 11.71 -1.30 5.28
CA ALA A 47 11.85 0.04 5.87
C ALA A 47 11.27 0.20 7.28
N TYR A 48 10.94 -0.89 7.99
CA TYR A 48 10.38 -0.80 9.35
C TYR A 48 11.46 -0.48 10.40
N ASN A 49 11.17 0.48 11.28
CA ASN A 49 12.10 0.94 12.32
C ASN A 49 12.33 -0.03 13.49
N ASP A 50 11.41 -1.00 13.70
CA ASP A 50 11.40 -1.88 14.87
C ASP A 50 11.84 -3.33 14.58
N ILE A 51 12.47 -3.61 13.43
CA ILE A 51 12.93 -4.96 13.06
C ILE A 51 14.45 -5.11 13.15
N SER A 52 14.92 -6.29 13.56
CA SER A 52 16.35 -6.58 13.61
C SER A 52 16.98 -6.51 12.21
N SER A 53 18.27 -6.19 12.12
CA SER A 53 19.02 -6.18 10.84
C SER A 53 18.87 -7.50 10.07
N LYS A 54 18.93 -8.64 10.78
CA LYS A 54 18.69 -9.96 10.19
C LYS A 54 17.29 -10.10 9.59
N SER A 55 16.27 -9.49 10.19
CA SER A 55 14.91 -9.48 9.65
C SER A 55 14.78 -8.54 8.45
N THR A 56 15.45 -7.39 8.46
CA THR A 56 15.56 -6.49 7.30
C THR A 56 16.18 -7.22 6.11
N ASP A 57 17.28 -7.93 6.31
CA ASP A 57 17.96 -8.73 5.27
C ASP A 57 17.06 -9.84 4.73
N LEU A 58 16.29 -10.49 5.62
CA LEU A 58 15.32 -11.50 5.24
C LEU A 58 14.19 -10.91 4.38
N CYS A 59 13.57 -9.81 4.81
CA CYS A 59 12.53 -9.12 4.04
C CYS A 59 13.04 -8.72 2.65
N TRP A 60 14.24 -8.14 2.58
CA TRP A 60 14.87 -7.76 1.33
C TRP A 60 15.12 -8.98 0.41
N SER A 61 15.62 -10.07 0.96
CA SER A 61 15.85 -11.32 0.22
C SER A 61 14.55 -11.93 -0.31
N ILE A 62 13.50 -11.96 0.51
CA ILE A 62 12.17 -12.44 0.10
C ILE A 62 11.60 -11.54 -1.00
N ARG A 63 11.71 -10.21 -0.87
CA ARG A 63 11.23 -9.26 -1.87
C ARG A 63 11.92 -9.43 -3.22
N LYS A 64 13.22 -9.74 -3.24
CA LYS A 64 13.93 -10.10 -4.48
C LYS A 64 13.35 -11.34 -5.14
N VAL A 65 13.04 -12.38 -4.36
CA VAL A 65 12.40 -13.59 -4.89
C VAL A 65 11.04 -13.25 -5.47
N ILE A 66 10.21 -12.50 -4.74
CA ILE A 66 8.88 -12.09 -5.23
C ILE A 66 8.99 -11.30 -6.55
N HIS A 67 9.90 -10.33 -6.65
CA HIS A 67 10.11 -9.57 -7.89
C HIS A 67 10.52 -10.48 -9.06
N ARG A 68 11.42 -11.44 -8.82
CA ARG A 68 11.86 -12.38 -9.84
C ARG A 68 10.71 -13.28 -10.32
N GLU A 69 9.97 -13.88 -9.38
CA GLU A 69 8.85 -14.76 -9.73
C GLU A 69 7.71 -13.98 -10.42
N LEU A 70 7.45 -12.73 -10.01
CA LEU A 70 6.50 -11.86 -10.70
C LEU A 70 6.94 -11.55 -12.12
N ARG A 71 8.22 -11.23 -12.36
CA ARG A 71 8.77 -11.02 -13.71
C ARG A 71 8.60 -12.27 -14.59
N ASN A 72 9.00 -13.43 -14.09
CA ASN A 72 8.87 -14.69 -14.81
C ASN A 72 7.40 -14.96 -15.19
N TYR A 73 6.49 -14.80 -14.22
CA TYR A 73 5.06 -14.93 -14.45
C TYR A 73 4.54 -14.00 -15.56
N LEU A 74 4.97 -12.72 -15.55
CA LEU A 74 4.54 -11.75 -16.56
C LEU A 74 5.09 -12.11 -17.95
N ILE A 75 6.35 -12.53 -18.05
CA ILE A 75 6.94 -12.99 -19.32
C ILE A 75 6.15 -14.18 -19.88
N GLU A 76 5.81 -15.15 -19.04
CA GLU A 76 4.98 -16.30 -19.44
C GLU A 76 3.57 -15.85 -19.87
N LYS A 77 2.92 -14.99 -19.08
CA LYS A 77 1.58 -14.44 -19.36
C LYS A 77 1.52 -13.71 -20.70
N PHE A 78 2.57 -12.98 -21.07
CA PHE A 78 2.67 -12.26 -22.33
C PHE A 78 3.39 -13.06 -23.43
N SER A 79 3.44 -14.39 -23.32
CA SER A 79 3.97 -15.30 -24.35
C SER A 79 5.41 -14.97 -24.78
N GLY A 80 6.24 -14.49 -23.85
CA GLY A 80 7.63 -14.13 -24.11
C GLY A 80 7.85 -12.69 -24.59
N ASP A 81 6.80 -11.87 -24.72
CA ASP A 81 6.96 -10.43 -24.97
C ASP A 81 7.50 -9.71 -23.72
N VAL A 82 8.82 -9.53 -23.71
CA VAL A 82 9.57 -8.94 -22.60
C VAL A 82 9.23 -7.46 -22.41
N GLU A 83 8.97 -6.72 -23.50
CA GLU A 83 8.69 -5.28 -23.40
C GLU A 83 7.35 -5.04 -22.70
N THR A 84 6.31 -5.75 -23.13
CA THR A 84 5.00 -5.69 -22.49
C THR A 84 5.06 -6.17 -21.04
N ALA A 85 5.80 -7.24 -20.76
CA ALA A 85 5.97 -7.78 -19.42
C ALA A 85 6.69 -6.79 -18.47
N GLU A 86 7.76 -6.14 -18.93
CA GLU A 86 8.50 -5.15 -18.13
C GLU A 86 7.66 -3.89 -17.89
N ASN A 87 6.94 -3.39 -18.91
CA ASN A 87 6.01 -2.27 -18.75
C ASN A 87 4.92 -2.60 -17.71
N ARG A 88 4.35 -3.81 -17.77
CA ARG A 88 3.40 -4.27 -16.76
C ARG A 88 4.04 -4.36 -15.38
N PHE A 89 5.26 -4.88 -15.28
CA PHE A 89 5.98 -4.99 -14.02
C PHE A 89 6.21 -3.63 -13.37
N LEU A 90 6.59 -2.61 -14.14
CA LEU A 90 6.76 -1.24 -13.63
C LEU A 90 5.44 -0.67 -13.09
N ASN A 91 4.34 -0.83 -13.83
CA ASN A 91 3.00 -0.40 -13.38
C ASN A 91 2.60 -1.08 -12.05
N LEU A 92 2.97 -2.34 -11.85
CA LEU A 92 2.71 -3.06 -10.60
C LEU A 92 3.57 -2.52 -9.44
N LEU A 93 4.82 -2.14 -9.70
CA LEU A 93 5.71 -1.56 -8.69
C LEU A 93 5.31 -0.15 -8.24
N GLU A 94 4.44 0.53 -8.97
CA GLU A 94 3.86 1.81 -8.53
C GLU A 94 2.84 1.63 -7.40
N ILE A 95 2.19 0.47 -7.30
CA ILE A 95 1.12 0.23 -6.30
C ILE A 95 1.62 0.42 -4.86
N PRO A 96 2.78 -0.12 -4.45
CA PRO A 96 3.34 0.17 -3.13
C PRO A 96 3.47 1.66 -2.82
N MET A 97 3.88 2.47 -3.80
CA MET A 97 4.01 3.92 -3.63
C MET A 97 2.65 4.62 -3.48
N ILE A 98 1.63 4.14 -4.20
CA ILE A 98 0.25 4.63 -4.08
C ILE A 98 -0.29 4.35 -2.68
N VAL A 99 -0.07 3.13 -2.17
CA VAL A 99 -0.50 2.73 -0.83
C VAL A 99 0.22 3.55 0.24
N GLU A 100 1.53 3.75 0.11
CA GLU A 100 2.33 4.54 1.04
C GLU A 100 1.84 6.00 1.13
N ARG A 101 1.58 6.65 -0.01
CA ARG A 101 1.01 8.01 -0.02
C ARG A 101 -0.39 8.05 0.60
N GLY A 102 -1.20 7.03 0.34
CA GLY A 102 -2.51 6.86 0.97
C GLY A 102 -2.43 6.73 2.49
N GLU A 103 -1.47 5.95 2.98
CA GLU A 103 -1.18 5.78 4.40
C GLU A 103 -0.75 7.11 5.04
N GLN A 104 0.19 7.83 4.43
CA GLN A 104 0.64 9.15 4.88
C GLN A 104 -0.53 10.12 5.00
N LYS A 105 -1.38 10.20 3.96
CA LYS A 105 -2.55 11.08 3.99
C LYS A 105 -3.54 10.66 5.09
N PHE A 106 -3.76 9.36 5.26
CA PHE A 106 -4.61 8.86 6.32
C PHE A 106 -4.07 9.24 7.72
N GLN A 107 -2.75 9.22 7.92
CA GLN A 107 -2.14 9.67 9.17
C GLN A 107 -2.43 11.15 9.48
N GLU A 108 -2.33 12.02 8.48
CA GLU A 108 -2.68 13.45 8.62
C GLU A 108 -4.15 13.61 9.03
N GLU A 109 -5.06 12.88 8.40
CA GLU A 109 -6.50 12.96 8.70
C GLU A 109 -6.82 12.48 10.12
N VAL A 110 -6.11 11.46 10.63
CA VAL A 110 -6.26 10.99 12.02
C VAL A 110 -5.95 12.12 13.03
N VAL A 111 -4.98 12.99 12.74
CA VAL A 111 -4.71 14.18 13.56
C VAL A 111 -5.88 15.17 13.51
N LEU A 112 -6.46 15.39 12.33
CA LEU A 112 -7.64 16.27 12.17
C LEU A 112 -8.87 15.73 12.89
N PHE A 113 -9.07 14.40 12.92
CA PHE A 113 -10.16 13.77 13.65
C PHE A 113 -10.07 14.03 15.16
N GLN A 114 -8.87 14.00 15.72
CA GLN A 114 -8.64 14.34 17.13
C GLN A 114 -9.01 15.80 17.43
N LEU A 115 -8.72 16.73 16.52
CA LEU A 115 -9.14 18.14 16.63
C LEU A 115 -10.68 18.29 16.60
N ASN A 116 -11.34 17.44 15.84
CA ASN A 116 -12.82 17.35 15.77
C ASN A 116 -13.44 16.51 16.90
N ARG A 117 -12.69 16.24 17.98
CA ARG A 117 -13.14 15.46 19.16
C ARG A 117 -13.55 14.02 18.86
N VAL A 118 -13.13 13.47 17.73
CA VAL A 118 -13.28 12.04 17.44
C VAL A 118 -12.23 11.29 18.24
N LYS A 119 -12.67 10.41 19.15
CA LYS A 119 -11.77 9.59 19.96
C LYS A 119 -11.22 8.45 19.11
N VAL A 120 -9.92 8.48 18.85
CA VAL A 120 -9.18 7.38 18.21
C VAL A 120 -8.67 6.44 19.30
N HIS A 121 -8.80 5.14 19.09
CA HIS A 121 -8.34 4.14 20.06
C HIS A 121 -6.81 4.22 20.24
N GLU A 122 -6.32 4.13 21.48
CA GLU A 122 -4.89 4.30 21.77
C GLU A 122 -4.00 3.27 21.05
N ASP A 123 -4.47 2.03 20.93
CA ASP A 123 -3.71 0.99 20.21
C ASP A 123 -3.55 1.33 18.73
N PHE A 124 -4.56 1.97 18.13
CA PHE A 124 -4.46 2.46 16.76
C PHE A 124 -3.41 3.57 16.66
N VAL A 125 -3.40 4.51 17.61
CA VAL A 125 -2.38 5.56 17.69
C VAL A 125 -0.97 4.98 17.88
N LYS A 126 -0.80 3.94 18.69
CA LYS A 126 0.48 3.26 18.89
C LYS A 126 0.98 2.60 17.61
N ILE A 127 0.09 1.94 16.85
CA ILE A 127 0.42 1.35 15.55
C ILE A 127 0.89 2.45 14.57
N MET A 128 0.17 3.57 14.51
CA MET A 128 0.46 4.68 13.60
C MET A 128 1.76 5.42 13.92
N LYS A 129 2.12 5.54 15.20
CA LYS A 129 3.38 6.18 15.65
C LYS A 129 4.62 5.31 15.39
N LYS A 130 4.45 4.03 15.13
CA LYS A 130 5.53 3.12 14.72
C LYS A 130 5.67 3.18 13.20
N GLN A 131 6.23 4.26 12.67
CA GLN A 131 6.41 4.39 11.23
C GLN A 131 7.86 4.44 10.77
N ARG A 132 8.02 4.04 9.50
CA ARG A 132 9.21 3.72 8.69
C ARG A 132 10.22 4.89 8.58
N ILE A 133 11.47 4.56 8.21
CA ILE A 133 12.55 5.53 7.90
C ILE A 133 12.18 6.34 6.67
#